data_AF-A0A952XW08-F1
#
_entry.id   AF-A0A952XW08-F1
#
_cell.length_a   1.000
_cell.length_b   1.000
_cell.length_c   1.000
_cell.angle_alpha   90.00
_cell.angle_beta   90.00
_cell.angle_gamma   90.00
#
_symmetry.space_group_name_H-M   'P 1'
#
loop_
_entity.id
_entity.type
_entity.pdbx_description
1 polymer ?
#
loop_
_entity_poly.entity_id
_entity_poly.type
_entity_poly.pdbx_seq_one_letter_code
_entity_poly.pdbx_strand_id
1 'polypeptide(L)'
;MPDDENLRILLARYPRAQWWEHENIHGLSGHWLEIHNSFREAGKILAGGIADYREGRKSAPDFARWFTPRLNRLLGHLDTHHRIEDDIYFPKFVEAEKRLTRGFDILEGDHHQIHAALESNAEAANAFLRALQENEDKQRFAADNYAMENEKLVAMLTRHLDDEEDLIVPLILDRGDRTFGH
;
A
#
# COMPACT_ATOMS: atom_id res chain seq x y z
N MET A 1 21.39 -15.34 5.53
CA MET A 1 22.54 -14.58 6.09
C MET A 1 22.19 -14.14 7.51
N PRO A 2 23.12 -13.70 8.37
CA PRO A 2 22.80 -13.18 9.71
C PRO A 2 21.73 -12.07 9.69
N ASP A 3 21.66 -11.32 8.58
CA ASP A 3 20.70 -10.25 8.38
C ASP A 3 19.26 -10.76 8.25
N ASP A 4 19.02 -11.89 7.56
CA ASP A 4 17.66 -12.46 7.42
C ASP A 4 17.11 -12.98 8.76
N GLU A 5 18.01 -13.44 9.64
CA GLU A 5 17.64 -13.91 10.98
C GLU A 5 17.24 -12.74 11.88
N ASN A 6 17.93 -11.60 11.77
CA ASN A 6 17.57 -10.37 12.47
C ASN A 6 16.19 -9.84 12.06
N LEU A 7 15.84 -9.90 10.77
CA LEU A 7 14.52 -9.45 10.28
C LEU A 7 13.35 -10.28 10.83
N ARG A 8 13.59 -11.53 11.21
CA ARG A 8 12.55 -12.45 11.66
C ARG A 8 12.50 -12.66 13.16
N ILE A 9 13.41 -12.08 13.92
CA ILE A 9 13.55 -12.38 15.35
C ILE A 9 12.30 -11.99 16.15
N LEU A 10 11.72 -10.82 15.86
CA LEU A 10 10.50 -10.36 16.54
C LEU A 10 9.27 -11.07 15.99
N LEU A 11 9.19 -11.31 14.68
CA LEU A 11 8.11 -12.09 14.08
C LEU A 11 8.04 -13.53 14.63
N ALA A 12 9.19 -14.15 14.90
CA ALA A 12 9.25 -15.47 15.53
C ALA A 12 8.75 -15.45 16.98
N ARG A 13 8.96 -14.35 17.69
CA ARG A 13 8.48 -14.16 19.08
C ARG A 13 7.00 -13.76 19.14
N TYR A 14 6.54 -12.98 18.17
CA TYR A 14 5.18 -12.47 18.04
C TYR A 14 4.61 -12.87 16.66
N PRO A 15 4.22 -14.14 16.47
CA PRO A 15 3.70 -14.61 15.19
C PRO A 15 2.36 -13.95 14.85
N ARG A 16 2.11 -13.68 13.56
CA ARG A 16 0.89 -13.02 13.04
C ARG A 16 -0.41 -13.52 13.69
N ALA A 17 -0.53 -14.83 13.86
CA ALA A 17 -1.73 -15.47 14.41
C ALA A 17 -2.10 -15.02 15.84
N GLN A 18 -1.15 -14.44 16.58
CA GLN A 18 -1.32 -14.03 17.99
C GLN A 18 -1.45 -12.52 18.16
N TRP A 19 -1.29 -11.71 17.10
CA TRP A 19 -1.25 -10.25 17.22
C TRP A 19 -2.52 -9.70 17.86
N TRP A 20 -3.70 -10.16 17.45
CA TRP A 20 -4.99 -9.70 17.95
C TRP A 20 -5.30 -10.08 19.40
N GLU A 21 -4.50 -10.97 20.00
CA GLU A 21 -4.61 -11.35 21.40
C GLU A 21 -3.64 -10.57 22.30
N HIS A 22 -2.70 -9.84 21.70
CA HIS A 22 -1.65 -9.13 22.44
C HIS A 22 -2.16 -7.81 23.02
N GLU A 23 -1.78 -7.49 24.27
CA GLU A 23 -2.28 -6.29 24.97
C GLU A 23 -1.95 -4.97 24.25
N ASN A 24 -0.82 -4.91 23.56
CA ASN A 24 -0.36 -3.75 22.79
C ASN A 24 -0.94 -3.65 21.37
N ILE A 25 -1.94 -4.47 20.98
CA ILE A 25 -2.51 -4.43 19.62
C ILE A 25 -3.42 -3.22 19.37
N HIS A 26 -4.08 -2.70 20.41
CA HIS A 26 -5.21 -1.78 20.26
C HIS A 26 -4.83 -0.31 20.01
N GLY A 27 -3.53 0.04 20.02
CA GLY A 27 -3.08 1.40 19.69
C GLY A 27 -2.39 1.47 18.35
N LEU A 28 -1.08 1.76 18.33
CA LEU A 28 -0.37 2.10 17.10
C LEU A 28 -0.39 0.96 16.09
N SER A 29 -0.18 -0.29 16.54
CA SER A 29 -0.17 -1.47 15.66
C SER A 29 -1.52 -1.76 15.02
N GLY A 30 -2.62 -1.66 15.78
CA GLY A 30 -3.97 -1.80 15.26
C GLY A 30 -4.31 -0.72 14.23
N HIS A 31 -3.96 0.53 14.53
CA HIS A 31 -4.14 1.64 13.59
C HIS A 31 -3.34 1.43 12.29
N TRP A 32 -2.11 0.95 12.40
CA TRP A 32 -1.26 0.59 11.27
C TRP A 32 -1.94 -0.42 10.34
N LEU A 33 -2.42 -1.53 10.92
CA LEU A 33 -3.13 -2.58 10.20
C LEU A 33 -4.44 -2.07 9.57
N GLU A 34 -5.16 -1.16 10.22
CA GLU A 34 -6.38 -0.56 9.66
C GLU A 34 -6.08 0.28 8.41
N ILE A 35 -5.03 1.10 8.45
CA ILE A 35 -4.58 1.90 7.30
C ILE A 35 -4.18 0.97 6.15
N HIS A 36 -3.36 -0.06 6.43
CA HIS A 36 -2.92 -1.03 5.42
C HIS A 36 -4.09 -1.78 4.78
N ASN A 37 -5.03 -2.25 5.59
CA ASN A 37 -6.25 -2.89 5.08
C ASN A 37 -7.07 -1.95 4.20
N SER A 38 -7.11 -0.65 4.51
CA SER A 38 -7.80 0.34 3.68
C SER A 38 -7.19 0.46 2.27
N PHE A 39 -5.86 0.34 2.13
CA PHE A 39 -5.19 0.33 0.84
C PHE A 39 -5.49 -0.93 0.04
N ARG A 40 -5.44 -2.10 0.69
CA ARG A 40 -5.79 -3.38 0.07
C ARG A 40 -7.22 -3.35 -0.45
N GLU A 41 -8.15 -2.79 0.32
CA GLU A 41 -9.55 -2.67 -0.09
C GLU A 41 -9.74 -1.67 -1.23
N ALA A 42 -9.10 -0.51 -1.17
CA ALA A 42 -9.14 0.47 -2.26
C ALA A 42 -8.60 -0.10 -3.58
N GLY A 43 -7.52 -0.88 -3.54
CA GLY A 43 -6.97 -1.58 -4.70
C GLY A 43 -7.97 -2.58 -5.32
N LYS A 44 -8.63 -3.39 -4.49
CA LYS A 44 -9.69 -4.33 -4.94
C LYS A 44 -10.87 -3.60 -5.58
N ILE A 45 -11.33 -2.52 -4.95
CA ILE A 45 -12.45 -1.71 -5.46
C ILE A 45 -12.11 -1.14 -6.84
N LEU A 46 -10.92 -0.57 -7.02
CA LEU A 46 -10.47 -0.03 -8.31
C LEU A 46 -10.36 -1.13 -9.37
N ALA A 47 -9.71 -2.26 -9.06
CA ALA A 47 -9.60 -3.39 -9.96
C ALA A 47 -10.97 -3.90 -10.44
N GLY A 48 -11.92 -4.06 -9.51
CA GLY A 48 -13.29 -4.48 -9.83
C GLY A 48 -14.03 -3.49 -10.73
N GLY A 49 -13.90 -2.19 -10.49
CA GLY A 49 -14.55 -1.18 -11.34
C GLY A 49 -13.95 -1.05 -12.74
N ILE A 50 -12.65 -1.31 -12.91
CA ILE A 50 -12.01 -1.42 -14.22
C ILE A 50 -12.55 -2.66 -14.97
N ALA A 51 -12.67 -3.80 -14.28
CA ALA A 51 -13.24 -5.01 -14.87
C ALA A 51 -14.70 -4.79 -15.31
N ASP A 52 -15.54 -4.18 -14.46
CA ASP A 52 -16.91 -3.79 -14.80
C ASP A 52 -16.99 -2.95 -16.08
N TYR A 53 -16.07 -1.99 -16.24
CA TYR A 53 -16.02 -1.17 -17.45
C TYR A 53 -15.63 -2.01 -18.67
N ARG A 54 -14.57 -2.83 -18.57
CA ARG A 54 -14.07 -3.68 -19.68
C ARG A 54 -15.12 -4.69 -20.15
N GLU A 55 -15.97 -5.15 -19.23
CA GLU A 55 -17.07 -6.07 -19.51
C GLU A 55 -18.38 -5.37 -19.92
N GLY A 56 -18.36 -4.04 -20.10
CA GLY A 56 -19.51 -3.27 -20.55
C GLY A 56 -20.62 -3.11 -19.51
N ARG A 57 -20.37 -3.45 -18.23
CA ARG A 57 -21.32 -3.28 -17.12
C ARG A 57 -21.41 -1.82 -16.65
N LYS A 58 -20.52 -0.95 -17.11
CA LYS A 58 -20.49 0.47 -16.77
C LYS A 58 -20.24 1.31 -18.02
N SER A 59 -21.03 2.35 -18.24
CA SER A 59 -20.79 3.29 -19.34
C SER A 59 -19.54 4.13 -19.08
N ALA A 60 -18.91 4.66 -20.14
CA ALA A 60 -17.75 5.55 -20.02
C ALA A 60 -17.99 6.77 -19.10
N PRO A 61 -19.12 7.51 -19.21
CA PRO A 61 -19.42 8.60 -18.28
C PRO A 61 -19.59 8.14 -16.83
N ASP A 62 -20.24 7.00 -16.60
CA ASP A 62 -20.46 6.47 -15.24
C ASP A 62 -19.15 5.99 -14.61
N PHE A 63 -18.29 5.36 -15.42
CA PHE A 63 -16.96 4.95 -15.02
C PHE A 63 -16.11 6.15 -14.62
N ALA A 64 -16.01 7.18 -15.47
CA ALA A 64 -15.21 8.37 -15.17
C ALA A 64 -15.63 9.03 -13.84
N ARG A 65 -16.94 9.23 -13.62
CA ARG A 65 -17.46 9.83 -12.38
C ARG A 65 -17.19 9.00 -11.14
N TRP A 66 -17.20 7.67 -11.28
CA TRP A 66 -16.91 6.74 -10.19
C TRP A 66 -15.40 6.62 -9.91
N PHE A 67 -14.58 6.60 -10.96
CA PHE A 67 -13.17 6.25 -10.93
C PHE A 67 -12.28 7.38 -10.40
N THR A 68 -12.39 8.58 -10.97
CA THR A 68 -11.50 9.72 -10.64
C THR A 68 -11.40 10.04 -9.14
N PRO A 69 -12.51 10.21 -8.38
CA PRO A 69 -12.39 10.53 -6.96
C PRO A 69 -11.78 9.39 -6.13
N ARG A 70 -11.96 8.13 -6.53
CA ARG A 70 -11.41 6.97 -5.82
C ARG A 70 -9.91 6.84 -6.05
N LEU A 71 -9.48 7.00 -7.30
CA LEU A 71 -8.06 6.99 -7.62
C LEU A 71 -7.34 8.13 -6.90
N ASN A 72 -7.84 9.37 -6.99
CA ASN A 72 -7.21 10.52 -6.32
C ASN A 72 -7.09 10.32 -4.80
N ARG A 73 -8.12 9.73 -4.17
CA ARG A 73 -8.08 9.39 -2.75
C ARG A 73 -7.00 8.35 -2.44
N LEU A 74 -6.91 7.28 -3.24
CA LEU A 74 -5.89 6.24 -3.03
C LEU A 74 -4.48 6.81 -3.17
N LEU A 75 -4.20 7.51 -4.28
CA LEU A 75 -2.87 8.06 -4.57
C LEU A 75 -2.43 9.05 -3.48
N GLY A 76 -3.30 10.00 -3.11
CA GLY A 76 -2.98 10.99 -2.08
C GLY A 76 -2.84 10.39 -0.69
N HIS A 77 -3.61 9.34 -0.37
CA HIS A 77 -3.49 8.65 0.91
C HIS A 77 -2.18 7.87 1.01
N LEU A 78 -1.79 7.14 -0.05
CA LEU A 78 -0.51 6.40 -0.09
C LEU A 78 0.68 7.34 0.01
N ASP A 79 0.68 8.44 -0.76
CA ASP A 79 1.76 9.43 -0.73
C ASP A 79 1.94 10.04 0.68
N THR A 80 0.83 10.40 1.34
CA THR A 80 0.88 10.94 2.70
C THR A 80 1.35 9.91 3.72
N HIS A 81 0.91 8.65 3.57
CA HIS A 81 1.26 7.55 4.46
C HIS A 81 2.76 7.26 4.44
N HIS A 82 3.34 6.99 3.26
CA HIS A 82 4.76 6.69 3.14
C HIS A 82 5.63 7.86 3.62
N ARG A 83 5.23 9.12 3.36
CA ARG A 83 5.96 10.28 3.87
C ARG A 83 5.96 10.34 5.40
N ILE A 84 4.85 9.99 6.05
CA ILE A 84 4.78 9.95 7.51
C ILE A 84 5.66 8.81 8.05
N GLU A 85 5.71 7.67 7.36
CA GLU A 85 6.55 6.54 7.72
C GLU A 85 8.03 6.89 7.66
N ASP A 86 8.48 7.39 6.50
CA ASP A 86 9.87 7.78 6.24
C ASP A 86 10.34 8.90 7.18
N ASP A 87 9.55 9.97 7.32
CA ASP A 87 9.97 11.17 8.04
C ASP A 87 9.86 11.00 9.57
N ILE A 88 8.96 10.14 10.07
CA ILE A 88 8.58 10.12 11.48
C ILE A 88 8.79 8.74 12.12
N TYR A 89 8.22 7.68 11.54
CA TYR A 89 8.14 6.39 12.23
C TYR A 89 9.35 5.50 12.02
N PHE A 90 9.85 5.37 10.80
CA PHE A 90 11.03 4.54 10.50
C PHE A 90 12.26 4.97 11.33
N PRO A 91 12.59 6.28 11.46
CA PRO A 91 13.68 6.71 12.33
C PRO A 91 13.51 6.26 13.79
N LYS A 92 12.28 6.35 14.33
CA LYS A 92 11.98 5.94 15.71
C LYS A 92 12.07 4.42 15.88
N PHE A 93 11.60 3.65 14.91
CA PHE A 93 11.68 2.18 14.96
C PHE A 93 13.13 1.69 14.88
N VAL A 94 13.94 2.30 14.01
CA VAL A 94 15.38 2.03 13.94
C VAL A 94 16.09 2.37 15.24
N GLU A 95 15.74 3.48 15.89
CA GLU A 95 16.30 3.85 17.20
C GLU A 95 15.97 2.79 18.28
N ALA A 96 14.74 2.27 18.27
CA ALA A 96 14.27 1.27 19.24
C ALA A 96 14.79 -0.15 19.01
N GLU A 97 15.17 -0.51 17.78
CA GLU A 97 15.74 -1.82 17.44
C GLU A 97 16.69 -1.75 16.23
N LYS A 98 17.96 -1.43 16.49
CA LYS A 98 19.01 -1.27 15.47
C LYS A 98 19.26 -2.52 14.62
N ARG A 99 18.87 -3.71 15.10
CA ARG A 99 19.00 -4.94 14.30
C ARG A 99 18.08 -4.95 13.08
N LEU A 100 17.02 -4.14 13.09
CA LEU A 100 16.05 -4.05 11.99
C LEU A 100 16.37 -2.96 10.95
N THR A 101 17.47 -2.19 11.11
CA THR A 101 17.84 -1.12 10.15
C THR A 101 17.80 -1.58 8.70
N ARG A 102 18.36 -2.76 8.42
CA ARG A 102 18.35 -3.31 7.05
C ARG A 102 16.94 -3.52 6.49
N GLY A 103 15.98 -3.86 7.34
CA GLY A 103 14.58 -4.03 6.95
C GLY A 103 13.97 -2.70 6.55
N PHE A 104 14.18 -1.66 7.35
CA PHE A 104 13.71 -0.31 7.04
C PHE A 104 14.39 0.28 5.79
N ASP A 105 15.68 0.03 5.55
CA ASP A 105 16.34 0.42 4.29
C ASP A 105 15.68 -0.24 3.05
N ILE A 106 15.16 -1.46 3.20
CA ILE A 106 14.44 -2.16 2.13
C ILE A 106 13.06 -1.53 1.92
N LEU A 107 12.32 -1.24 3.01
CA LEU A 107 11.01 -0.61 2.94
C LEU A 107 11.08 0.81 2.31
N GLU A 108 12.06 1.62 2.68
CA GLU A 108 12.31 2.93 2.05
C GLU A 108 12.63 2.77 0.54
N GLY A 109 13.42 1.76 0.19
CA GLY A 109 13.68 1.40 -1.21
C GLY A 109 12.41 0.97 -1.97
N ASP A 110 11.47 0.30 -1.30
CA ASP A 110 10.18 -0.05 -1.86
C ASP A 110 9.28 1.18 -2.01
N HIS A 111 9.30 2.15 -1.08
CA HIS A 111 8.57 3.41 -1.21
C HIS A 111 8.95 4.17 -2.48
N HIS A 112 10.24 4.25 -2.81
CA HIS A 112 10.69 4.88 -4.06
C HIS A 112 10.14 4.18 -5.31
N GLN A 113 10.14 2.85 -5.32
CA GLN A 113 9.61 2.06 -6.43
C GLN A 113 8.08 2.21 -6.54
N ILE A 114 7.38 2.22 -5.40
CA ILE A 114 5.93 2.43 -5.36
C ILE A 114 5.60 3.84 -5.84
N HIS A 115 6.36 4.87 -5.47
CA HIS A 115 6.13 6.24 -5.96
C HIS A 115 6.23 6.32 -7.49
N ALA A 116 7.26 5.73 -8.08
CA ALA A 116 7.38 5.65 -9.55
C ALA A 116 6.21 4.87 -10.20
N ALA A 117 5.71 3.83 -9.53
CA ALA A 117 4.52 3.10 -9.98
C ALA A 117 3.23 3.92 -9.83
N LEU A 118 3.10 4.77 -8.79
CA LEU A 118 1.98 5.70 -8.62
C LEU A 118 1.95 6.73 -9.75
N GLU A 119 3.11 7.27 -10.15
CA GLU A 119 3.22 8.18 -11.29
C GLU A 119 2.77 7.50 -12.60
N SER A 120 3.32 6.31 -12.89
CA SER A 120 2.94 5.53 -14.08
C SER A 120 1.45 5.19 -14.10
N ASN A 121 0.89 4.84 -12.94
CA ASN A 121 -0.54 4.55 -12.78
C ASN A 121 -1.40 5.80 -13.05
N ALA A 122 -1.00 6.97 -12.53
CA ALA A 122 -1.69 8.23 -12.75
C ALA A 122 -1.64 8.67 -14.21
N GLU A 123 -0.50 8.50 -14.89
CA GLU A 123 -0.35 8.77 -16.32
C GLU A 123 -1.29 7.89 -17.16
N ALA A 124 -1.30 6.58 -16.89
CA ALA A 124 -2.20 5.63 -17.57
C ALA A 124 -3.68 5.95 -17.29
N ALA A 125 -4.03 6.30 -16.05
CA ALA A 125 -5.39 6.71 -15.69
C ALA A 125 -5.84 7.96 -16.45
N ASN A 126 -4.97 8.97 -16.54
CA ASN A 126 -5.24 10.19 -17.28
C ASN A 126 -5.40 9.93 -18.79
N ALA A 127 -4.57 9.04 -19.36
CA ALA A 127 -4.70 8.62 -20.75
C ALA A 127 -6.03 7.89 -20.99
N PHE A 128 -6.41 7.00 -20.07
CA PHE A 128 -7.68 6.29 -20.13
C PHE A 128 -8.88 7.23 -20.05
N LEU A 129 -8.89 8.17 -19.09
CA LEU A 129 -9.96 9.17 -18.97
C LEU A 129 -10.13 10.02 -20.25
N ARG A 130 -9.04 10.36 -20.94
CA ARG A 130 -9.11 11.03 -22.26
C ARG A 130 -9.71 10.13 -23.33
N ALA A 131 -9.28 8.86 -23.36
CA ALA A 131 -9.75 7.88 -24.34
C ALA A 131 -11.25 7.55 -24.20
N LEU A 132 -11.86 7.78 -23.04
CA LEU A 132 -13.31 7.60 -22.84
C LEU A 132 -14.20 8.44 -23.79
N GLN A 133 -13.66 9.48 -24.42
CA GLN A 133 -14.36 10.31 -25.41
C GLN A 133 -14.05 9.92 -26.87
N GLU A 134 -13.25 8.88 -27.07
CA GLU A 134 -12.76 8.43 -28.36
C GLU A 134 -13.55 7.20 -28.86
N ASN A 135 -13.12 6.61 -29.97
CA ASN A 135 -13.69 5.35 -30.48
C ASN A 135 -13.42 4.15 -29.55
N GLU A 136 -14.18 3.08 -29.76
CA GLU A 136 -14.15 1.87 -28.91
C GLU A 136 -12.77 1.20 -28.85
N ASP A 137 -12.02 1.17 -29.96
CA ASP A 137 -10.69 0.56 -30.00
C ASP A 137 -9.70 1.31 -29.09
N LYS A 138 -9.70 2.65 -29.16
CA LYS A 138 -8.89 3.50 -28.28
C LYS A 138 -9.30 3.34 -26.81
N GLN A 139 -10.59 3.23 -26.53
CA GLN A 139 -11.10 2.98 -25.18
C GLN A 139 -10.60 1.65 -24.62
N ARG A 140 -10.70 0.57 -25.39
CA ARG A 140 -10.25 -0.78 -25.00
C ARG A 140 -8.74 -0.81 -24.73
N PHE A 141 -7.95 -0.25 -25.65
CA PHE A 141 -6.50 -0.17 -25.49
C PHE A 141 -6.09 0.56 -24.22
N ALA A 142 -6.69 1.74 -23.96
CA ALA A 142 -6.34 2.53 -22.78
C ALA A 142 -6.82 1.87 -21.48
N ALA A 143 -7.96 1.18 -21.50
CA ALA A 143 -8.44 0.41 -20.35
C ALA A 143 -7.52 -0.77 -20.01
N ASP A 144 -7.02 -1.49 -21.02
CA ASP A 144 -6.08 -2.60 -20.84
C ASP A 144 -4.73 -2.10 -20.30
N ASN A 145 -4.21 -0.99 -20.85
CA ASN A 145 -2.97 -0.39 -20.36
C ASN A 145 -3.10 0.06 -18.89
N TYR A 146 -4.21 0.73 -18.54
CA TYR A 146 -4.45 1.12 -17.16
C TYR A 146 -4.61 -0.08 -16.23
N ALA A 147 -5.30 -1.14 -16.66
CA ALA A 147 -5.46 -2.36 -15.88
C ALA A 147 -4.10 -3.00 -15.54
N MET A 148 -3.18 -3.03 -16.50
CA MET A 148 -1.81 -3.54 -16.31
C MET A 148 -1.01 -2.71 -15.30
N GLU A 149 -1.00 -1.39 -15.43
CA GLU A 149 -0.30 -0.51 -14.46
C GLU A 149 -0.92 -0.59 -13.06
N ASN A 150 -2.24 -0.75 -12.97
CA ASN A 150 -2.93 -0.94 -11.69
C ASN A 150 -2.59 -2.29 -11.05
N GLU A 151 -2.56 -3.37 -11.81
CA GLU A 151 -2.17 -4.69 -11.31
C GLU A 151 -0.74 -4.70 -10.78
N LYS A 152 0.19 -4.08 -11.51
CA LYS A 152 1.59 -3.91 -11.08
C LYS A 152 1.69 -3.14 -9.76
N LEU A 153 1.02 -1.99 -9.66
CA LEU A 153 1.00 -1.18 -8.43
C LEU A 153 0.42 -1.97 -7.25
N VAL A 154 -0.73 -2.62 -7.42
CA VAL A 154 -1.37 -3.40 -6.35
C VAL A 154 -0.50 -4.57 -5.91
N ALA A 155 0.18 -5.26 -6.82
CA ALA A 155 1.07 -6.36 -6.48
C ALA A 155 2.28 -5.89 -5.66
N MET A 156 2.93 -4.81 -6.08
CA MET A 156 4.05 -4.20 -5.34
C MET A 156 3.60 -3.75 -3.94
N LEU A 157 2.50 -2.99 -3.87
CA LEU A 157 1.97 -2.49 -2.62
C LEU A 157 1.57 -3.64 -1.68
N THR A 158 0.92 -4.68 -2.18
CA THR A 158 0.49 -5.82 -1.36
C THR A 158 1.67 -6.47 -0.65
N ARG A 159 2.77 -6.71 -1.38
CA ARG A 159 4.00 -7.27 -0.82
C ARG A 159 4.66 -6.33 0.18
N HIS A 160 4.79 -5.06 -0.18
CA HIS A 160 5.40 -4.05 0.67
C HIS A 160 4.69 -3.94 2.02
N LEU A 161 3.35 -3.84 2.02
CA LEU A 161 2.55 -3.78 3.24
C LEU A 161 2.73 -5.06 4.08
N ASP A 162 2.85 -6.24 3.47
CA ASP A 162 3.12 -7.49 4.20
C ASP A 162 4.51 -7.49 4.86
N ASP A 163 5.54 -7.11 4.11
CA ASP A 163 6.93 -7.08 4.59
C ASP A 163 7.08 -6.03 5.73
N GLU A 164 6.37 -4.90 5.62
CA GLU A 164 6.32 -3.86 6.63
C GLU A 164 5.59 -4.28 7.90
N GLU A 165 4.40 -4.87 7.78
CA GLU A 165 3.63 -5.38 8.91
C GLU A 165 4.45 -6.39 9.73
N ASP A 166 5.23 -7.24 9.06
CA ASP A 166 6.10 -8.24 9.70
C ASP A 166 7.26 -7.65 10.50
N LEU A 167 7.69 -6.43 10.17
CA LEU A 167 8.74 -5.72 10.89
C LEU A 167 8.17 -4.85 12.01
N ILE A 168 7.12 -4.09 11.71
CA ILE A 168 6.63 -3.02 12.58
C ILE A 168 5.69 -3.54 13.65
N VAL A 169 4.74 -4.43 13.30
CA VAL A 169 3.75 -4.89 14.28
C VAL A 169 4.43 -5.64 15.43
N PRO A 170 5.30 -6.65 15.21
CA PRO A 170 6.01 -7.31 16.30
C PRO A 170 6.86 -6.37 17.15
N LEU A 171 7.44 -5.33 16.55
CA LEU A 171 8.23 -4.33 17.27
C LEU A 171 7.37 -3.49 18.21
N ILE A 172 6.22 -3.03 17.74
CA ILE A 172 5.26 -2.29 18.58
C ILE A 172 4.74 -3.20 19.70
N LEU A 173 4.43 -4.46 19.42
CA LEU A 173 3.98 -5.41 20.43
C LEU A 173 5.05 -5.63 21.52
N ASP A 174 6.32 -5.75 21.14
CA ASP A 174 7.45 -5.94 22.07
C ASP A 174 7.73 -4.71 22.96
N ARG A 175 7.71 -3.51 22.37
CA ARG A 175 8.13 -2.26 23.03
C ARG A 175 6.99 -1.46 23.66
N GLY A 176 5.76 -1.69 23.22
CA GLY A 176 4.57 -0.91 23.58
C GLY A 176 4.51 0.47 22.91
N ASP A 177 3.28 0.95 22.68
CA ASP A 177 2.99 2.18 21.92
C ASP A 177 3.64 3.45 22.50
N ARG A 178 3.76 3.53 23.83
CA ARG A 178 4.31 4.70 24.53
C ARG A 178 5.74 5.02 24.10
N THR A 179 6.49 4.03 23.63
CA THR A 179 7.86 4.19 23.14
C THR A 179 7.91 5.02 21.84
N PHE A 180 6.84 4.99 21.03
CA PHE A 180 6.82 5.62 19.70
C PHE A 180 6.00 6.91 19.64
N GLY A 181 5.33 7.25 20.74
CA GLY A 181 4.69 8.54 20.97
C GLY A 181 3.19 8.50 20.76
N HIS A 182 2.47 7.91 21.72
CA HIS A 182 1.15 8.33 22.19
C HIS A 182 0.98 8.02 23.68
#